data_AF-A0A543GJ02-F1
#
_entry.id   AF-A0A543GJ02-F1
#
_cell.length_a   1.000
_cell.length_b   1.000
_cell.length_c   1.000
_cell.angle_alpha   90.00
_cell.angle_beta   90.00
_cell.angle_gamma   90.00
#
_symmetry.space_group_name_H-M   'P 1'
#
loop_
_entity.id
_entity.type
_entity.pdbx_description
1 polymer ?
#
loop_
_entity_poly.entity_id
_entity_poly.type
_entity_poly.pdbx_seq_one_letter_code
_entity_poly.pdbx_strand_id
1 'polypeptide(L)' 'MNGPHLEVTRLLQNPLGQPAPEGERGDIVRVSDGTRTLYLTPQEFDEASEQQLRYRLAAEGQSRWSA' A
#
# COMPACT_ATOMS: atom_id res chain seq x y z
N MET A 1 -14.29 -16.31 -8.91
CA MET A 1 -12.87 -15.95 -8.66
C MET A 1 -12.86 -14.92 -7.54
N ASN A 2 -12.74 -15.35 -6.28
CA ASN A 2 -12.54 -14.43 -5.16
C ASN A 2 -11.07 -14.55 -4.75
N GLY A 3 -10.22 -13.66 -5.25
CA GLY A 3 -8.85 -13.53 -4.75
C GLY A 3 -8.85 -13.09 -3.29
N PRO A 4 -7.70 -13.13 -2.61
CA PRO A 4 -7.59 -12.62 -1.25
C PRO A 4 -8.12 -11.18 -1.18
N HIS A 5 -8.89 -10.91 -0.13
CA HIS A 5 -9.47 -9.60 0.14
C HIS A 5 -8.35 -8.59 0.44
N LEU A 6 -8.41 -7.40 -0.15
CA LEU A 6 -7.44 -6.35 0.13
C LEU A 6 -7.84 -5.61 1.42
N GLU A 7 -6.96 -5.62 2.41
CA GLU A 7 -7.04 -4.77 3.60
C GLU A 7 -6.34 -3.44 3.33
N VAL A 8 -7.05 -2.33 3.53
CA VAL A 8 -6.54 -0.97 3.35
C VAL A 8 -6.56 -0.25 4.69
N THR A 9 -5.41 0.24 5.14
CA THR A 9 -5.25 0.99 6.38
C THR A 9 -4.62 2.35 6.08
N ARG A 10 -5.25 3.44 6.52
CA ARG A 10 -4.63 4.79 6.49
C ARG A 10 -3.84 5.00 7.78
N LEU A 11 -2.55 5.28 7.66
CA LEU A 11 -1.60 5.47 8.75
C LEU A 11 -1.26 6.95 8.85
N LEU A 12 -1.34 7.53 10.05
CA LEU A 12 -0.96 8.93 10.34
C LEU A 12 0.57 9.15 10.30
N GLN A 13 1.19 8.75 9.19
CA GLN A 13 2.61 8.85 8.92
C GLN A 13 2.87 9.56 7.59
N ASN A 14 3.92 10.37 7.54
CA ASN A 14 4.46 10.92 6.30
C ASN A 14 5.11 9.81 5.45
N PRO A 15 5.43 10.03 4.17
CA PRO A 15 6.04 9.03 3.29
C PRO A 15 7.39 8.45 3.77
N LEU A 16 8.04 9.07 4.76
CA LEU A 16 9.27 8.56 5.40
C LEU A 16 8.98 7.62 6.59
N GLY A 17 7.70 7.33 6.88
CA GLY A 17 7.27 6.50 8.01
C GLY A 17 7.31 7.22 9.36
N GLN A 18 7.52 8.54 9.36
CA GLN A 18 7.51 9.35 10.58
C GLN A 18 6.08 9.83 10.87
N PRO A 19 5.71 10.10 12.13
CA PRO A 19 4.42 10.71 12.45
C PRO A 19 4.17 11.96 11.60
N ALA A 20 2.95 12.07 11.06
CA ALA A 20 2.53 13.26 10.33
C ALA A 20 2.54 14.49 11.27
N PRO A 21 3.16 15.62 10.88
CA PRO A 21 3.01 16.87 11.61
C PRO A 21 1.53 17.29 11.69
N GLU A 22 1.16 17.99 12.76
CA GLU A 22 -0.20 18.47 12.94
C GLU A 22 -0.60 19.41 11.79
N GLY A 23 -1.74 19.12 11.15
CA GLY A 23 -2.22 19.86 9.98
C GLY A 23 -1.68 19.36 8.63
N GLU A 24 -0.71 18.45 8.62
CA GLU A 24 -0.33 17.74 7.39
C GLU A 24 -1.12 16.45 7.22
N ARG A 25 -1.49 16.16 5.97
CA ARG A 25 -2.27 14.98 5.58
C ARG A 25 -1.42 13.71 5.57
N GLY A 26 -0.55 13.49 6.56
CA GLY A 26 0.39 12.38 6.56
C GLY A 26 -0.35 11.06 6.73
N ASP A 27 -0.94 10.59 5.65
CA ASP A 27 -1.78 9.41 5.54
C ASP A 27 -1.09 8.42 4.60
N ILE A 28 -0.03 7.71 5.02
CA ILE A 28 0.41 6.56 4.23
C ILE A 28 -0.74 5.56 4.16
N VAL A 29 -1.07 5.10 2.96
CA VAL A 29 -2.02 4.03 2.74
C VAL A 29 -1.29 2.70 2.66
N ARG A 30 -1.49 1.85 3.65
CA ARG A 30 -1.03 0.47 3.66
C ARG A 30 -2.10 -0.42 3.02
N VAL A 31 -1.74 -1.14 1.96
CA VAL A 31 -2.60 -2.12 1.29
C VAL A 31 -2.01 -3.52 1.47
N SER A 32 -2.78 -4.50 1.94
CA SER A 32 -2.32 -5.89 2.11
C SER A 32 -3.32 -6.89 1.56
N ASP A 33 -2.84 -7.99 0.99
CA ASP A 33 -3.66 -9.16 0.63
C ASP A 33 -3.57 -10.29 1.68
N GLY A 34 -3.06 -9.98 2.88
CA GLY A 34 -2.79 -10.93 3.95
C GLY A 34 -1.47 -11.71 3.79
N THR A 35 -0.83 -11.65 2.63
CA THR A 35 0.49 -12.27 2.39
C THR A 35 1.59 -11.23 2.17
N ARG A 36 1.25 -10.12 1.52
CA ARG A 36 2.15 -9.04 1.16
C ARG A 36 1.55 -7.70 1.53
N THR A 37 2.40 -6.69 1.55
CA THR A 37 2.01 -5.33 1.92
C THR A 37 2.66 -4.34 0.98
N LEU A 38 1.87 -3.38 0.51
CA LEU A 38 2.27 -2.23 -0.28
C LEU A 38 2.00 -0.97 0.54
N TYR A 39 2.94 -0.04 0.55
CA TYR A 39 2.75 1.28 1.14
C TYR A 39 2.66 2.31 0.02
N LEU A 40 1.63 3.14 0.06
CA LEU A 40 1.32 4.14 -0.94
C LEU A 40 1.10 5.49 -0.26
N THR A 41 1.34 6.56 -0.97
CA THR A 41 0.77 7.86 -0.62
C THR A 41 -0.74 7.87 -0.86
N PRO A 42 -1.51 8.81 -0.27
CA PRO A 42 -2.94 8.95 -0.54
C PRO A 42 -3.23 9.09 -2.04
N GLN A 43 -2.40 9.86 -2.74
CA GLN A 43 -2.56 10.12 -4.16
C GLN A 43 -2.36 8.84 -4.98
N GLU A 44 -1.28 8.09 -4.72
CA GLU A 44 -1.04 6.83 -5.45
C GLU A 44 -2.13 5.78 -5.19
N PHE A 45 -2.74 5.78 -4.01
CA PHE A 45 -3.87 4.92 -3.72
C PHE A 45 -5.14 5.38 -4.45
N ASP A 46 -5.45 6.67 -4.42
CA ASP A 46 -6.63 7.24 -5.07
C ASP A 46 -6.56 7.10 -6.62
N GLU A 47 -5.35 7.10 -7.19
CA GLU A 47 -5.10 6.90 -8.63
C GLU A 47 -5.08 5.41 -9.05
N ALA A 48 -4.88 4.47 -8.12
CA ALA A 48 -4.74 3.05 -8.43
C ALA A 48 -6.08 2.31 -8.41
N SER A 49 -6.32 1.48 -9.43
CA SER A 49 -7.45 0.55 -9.41
C SER A 49 -7.14 -0.69 -8.57
N GLU A 50 -8.18 -1.37 -8.07
CA GLU A 50 -8.04 -2.60 -7.29
C GLU A 50 -7.24 -3.69 -8.03
N GLN A 51 -7.43 -3.81 -9.36
CA GLN A 51 -6.65 -4.74 -10.20
C GLN A 51 -5.16 -4.35 -10.25
N GLN A 52 -4.85 -3.07 -10.35
CA GLN A 52 -3.46 -2.59 -10.34
C GLN A 52 -2.80 -2.82 -8.97
N LEU A 53 -3.51 -2.60 -7.87
CA LEU A 53 -3.03 -2.89 -6.52
C LEU A 53 -2.70 -4.38 -6.35
N ARG A 54 -3.59 -5.27 -6.81
CA ARG A 54 -3.33 -6.72 -6.80
C ARG A 54 -2.13 -7.11 -7.66
N TYR A 55 -1.99 -6.51 -8.84
CA TYR A 55 -0.83 -6.75 -9.70
C TYR A 55 0.49 -6.32 -9.03
N ARG A 56 0.52 -5.12 -8.41
CA ARG A 56 1.70 -4.63 -7.67
C ARG A 56 2.05 -5.52 -6.47
N LEU A 57 1.04 -5.95 -5.71
CA LEU A 57 1.22 -6.92 -4.62
C LEU A 57 1.77 -8.26 -5.13
N ALA A 58 1.32 -8.75 -6.28
CA ALA A 58 1.86 -9.96 -6.88
C ALA A 58 3.33 -9.79 -7.32
N ALA A 59 3.68 -8.63 -7.88
CA ALA A 59 5.03 -8.30 -8.36
C ALA A 59 6.07 -8.15 -7.23
N GLU A 60 5.69 -7.58 -6.08
CA GLU A 60 6.55 -7.50 -4.87
C GLU A 60 7.08 -8.88 -4.43
N GLY A 61 6.30 -9.94 -4.66
CA GLY A 61 6.72 -11.31 -4.38
C GLY A 61 7.83 -11.85 -5.30
N GLN A 62 8.01 -11.29 -6.48
CA GLN A 62 9.02 -11.72 -7.46
C GLN A 62 10.37 -11.05 -7.24
N SER A 63 10.39 -9.80 -6.76
CA SER A 63 11.63 -9.06 -6.52
C SER A 63 12.51 -9.67 -5.41
N ARG A 64 11.93 -10.45 -4.49
CA ARG A 64 12.67 -11.12 -3.41
C ARG A 64 13.31 -12.47 -3.80
N TRP A 65 13.11 -12.93 -5.04
CA TRP A 65 13.75 -14.15 -5.59
C TRP A 65 14.94 -13.81 -6.52
N SER A 66 15.44 -12.57 -6.46
CA SER A 66 16.64 -12.15 -7.19
C SER A 66 17.58 -11.40 -6.26
N ALA A 67 18.06 -12.09 -5.22
CA ALA A 67 19.19 -11.66 -4.39
C ALA A 67 20.00 -12.89 -3.97
#